data_AF-A0A382KKC5-F1
#
_entry.id   AF-A0A382KKC5-F1
#
_cell.length_a   1.000
_cell.length_b   1.000
_cell.length_c   1.000
_cell.angle_alpha   90.00
_cell.angle_beta   90.00
_cell.angle_gamma   90.00
#
_symmetry.space_group_name_H-M   'P 1'
#
loop_
_entity.id
_entity.type
_entity.pdbx_description
1 polymer ?
#
loop_
_entity_poly.entity_id
_entity_poly.type
_entity_poly.pdbx_seq_one_letter_code
_entity_poly.pdbx_strand_id
1 'polypeptide(L)' 'MTIAYHKKPVLWDVDLDVPEGQLVGIIGPNGAGKSTMIKAVMDLVPKASGWVKIYGKDYGEMRKIIGYV' A
#
# COMPACT_ATOMS: atom_id res chain seq x y z
N MET A 1 -8.55 3.15 -1.11
CA MET A 1 -8.28 1.73 -0.77
C MET A 1 -8.48 1.46 0.73
N THR A 2 -9.03 0.31 1.12
CA THR A 2 -9.24 -0.08 2.54
C THR A 2 -8.50 -1.38 2.89
N ILE A 3 -7.89 -1.45 4.08
CA ILE A 3 -7.13 -2.61 4.57
C ILE A 3 -7.62 -3.00 5.96
N ALA A 4 -7.88 -4.29 6.17
CA ALA A 4 -8.29 -4.86 7.45
C ALA A 4 -7.51 -6.12 7.78
N TYR A 5 -7.12 -6.27 9.05
CA TYR A 5 -6.72 -7.56 9.59
C TYR A 5 -7.95 -8.23 10.20
N HIS A 6 -8.29 -9.42 9.70
CA HIS A 6 -9.54 -10.10 10.03
C HIS A 6 -10.76 -9.19 9.78
N LYS A 7 -11.38 -8.68 10.85
CA LYS A 7 -12.53 -7.75 10.79
C LYS A 7 -12.20 -6.37 11.35
N LYS A 8 -10.94 -6.12 11.71
CA LYS A 8 -10.50 -4.83 12.25
C LYS A 8 -9.80 -4.03 11.15
N PRO A 9 -10.46 -3.00 10.62
CA PRO A 9 -9.89 -2.11 9.63
C PRO A 9 -8.79 -1.24 10.24
N VAL A 10 -7.69 -1.12 9.50
CA VAL A 10 -6.48 -0.38 9.89
C VAL A 10 -6.32 0.87 9.05
N LEU A 11 -6.57 0.76 7.74
CA LEU A 11 -6.63 1.88 6.82
C LEU A 11 -7.99 1.90 6.16
N TRP A 12 -8.55 3.10 6.04
CA TRP A 12 -9.88 3.33 5.49
C TRP A 12 -9.78 4.37 4.39
N ASP A 13 -10.28 4.00 3.22
CA ASP A 13 -10.46 4.92 2.10
C ASP A 13 -9.23 5.78 1.78
N VAL A 14 -8.06 5.13 1.71
CA VAL A 14 -6.81 5.80 1.40
C VAL A 14 -6.65 5.94 -0.11
N ASP A 15 -6.62 7.17 -0.59
CA ASP A 15 -6.22 7.50 -1.96
C ASP A 15 -4.82 8.08 -1.95
N LEU A 16 -3.97 7.54 -2.82
CA LEU A 16 -2.58 7.95 -2.97
C LEU A 16 -2.20 7.81 -4.44
N ASP A 17 -1.60 8.85 -4.98
CA ASP A 17 -0.91 8.83 -6.25
C ASP A 17 0.53 9.31 -6.02
N VAL A 18 1.50 8.57 -6.56
CA VAL A 18 2.93 8.86 -6.43
C VAL A 18 3.53 8.97 -7.82
N PRO A 19 3.87 10.19 -8.28
CA PRO A 19 4.52 10.38 -9.57
C PRO A 19 5.90 9.74 -9.63
N GLU A 20 6.33 9.40 -10.85
CA GLU A 20 7.68 8.89 -11.10
C GLU A 20 8.76 9.89 -10.64
N GLY A 21 9.86 9.37 -10.09
CA GLY A 21 10.99 10.17 -9.61
C GLY A 21 10.77 10.88 -8.26
N GLN A 22 9.64 10.66 -7.60
CA GLN A 22 9.36 11.26 -6.30
C GLN A 22 9.81 10.39 -5.13
N LEU A 23 10.45 11.02 -4.14
CA LEU A 23 10.72 10.41 -2.84
C LEU A 23 9.60 10.81 -1.86
N VAL A 24 8.75 9.84 -1.50
CA VAL A 24 7.60 10.07 -0.61
C VAL A 24 7.80 9.39 0.73
N GLY A 25 7.52 10.11 1.82
CA GLY A 25 7.54 9.58 3.19
C GLY A 25 6.13 9.45 3.77
N ILE A 26 5.84 8.32 4.41
CA ILE A 26 4.60 8.11 5.18
C ILE A 26 4.90 8.36 6.66
N ILE A 27 4.30 9.41 7.23
CA ILE A 27 4.50 9.81 8.63
C ILE A 27 3.22 9.64 9.46
N GLY A 28 3.39 9.45 10.77
CA GLY A 28 2.28 9.29 11.70
C GLY A 28 2.68 8.52 12.97
N PRO A 29 1.84 8.50 14.00
CA PRO A 29 2.13 7.84 15.27
C PRO A 29 2.24 6.31 15.13
N ASN A 30 2.75 5.65 16.17
CA ASN A 30 2.75 4.19 16.24
C ASN A 30 1.32 3.66 16.19
N GLY A 31 1.09 2.62 15.38
CA GLY A 31 -0.25 2.07 15.15
C GLY A 31 -1.06 2.76 14.05
N ALA A 32 -0.59 3.86 13.45
CA ALA A 32 -1.30 4.57 12.38
C ALA A 32 -1.43 3.79 11.04
N GLY A 33 -0.92 2.55 10.96
CA GLY A 33 -1.05 1.73 9.75
C GLY A 33 0.02 1.94 8.67
N LYS A 34 1.09 2.70 8.94
CA LYS A 34 2.18 2.98 7.98
C LYS A 34 2.78 1.72 7.34
N SER A 35 3.26 0.78 8.17
CA SER A 35 3.81 -0.48 7.69
C SER A 35 2.75 -1.36 7.03
N THR A 36 1.49 -1.25 7.45
CA THR A 36 0.35 -1.95 6.83
C THR A 36 0.09 -1.43 5.42
N MET A 37 0.19 -0.11 5.21
CA MET A 37 0.08 0.52 3.89
C MET A 37 1.15 0.01 2.93
N ILE A 38 2.42 0.06 3.36
CA ILE A 38 3.56 -0.41 2.56
C ILE A 38 3.39 -1.89 2.19
N LYS A 39 3.02 -2.74 3.15
CA LYS A 39 2.79 -4.17 2.89
C LYS A 39 1.61 -4.42 1.94
N ALA A 40 0.54 -3.65 2.03
CA ALA A 40 -0.62 -3.81 1.15
C ALA A 40 -0.36 -3.35 -0.29
N VAL A 41 0.47 -2.32 -0.49
CA VAL A 41 0.94 -1.91 -1.83
C VAL A 41 1.67 -3.05 -2.54
N MET A 42 2.34 -3.91 -1.78
CA MET A 42 3.07 -5.08 -2.28
C MET A 42 2.27 -6.38 -2.23
N ASP A 43 0.96 -6.33 -2.05
CA ASP A 43 0.08 -7.50 -1.90
C ASP A 43 0.48 -8.48 -0.76
N LEU A 44 1.30 -8.04 0.21
CA LEU A 44 1.70 -8.86 1.37
C LEU A 44 0.62 -8.91 2.47
N VAL A 45 -0.36 -8.01 2.39
CA VAL A 45 -1.52 -7.95 3.28
C VAL A 45 -2.78 -7.84 2.41
N PRO A 46 -3.83 -8.63 2.68
CA PRO A 46 -5.05 -8.56 1.91
C PRO A 46 -5.73 -7.20 2.07
N LYS A 47 -6.13 -6.63 0.94
CA LYS A 47 -6.96 -5.43 0.89
C LYS A 47 -8.41 -5.85 1.11
N ALA A 48 -9.15 -5.09 1.91
CA ALA A 48 -10.59 -5.32 2.08
C ALA A 48 -11.37 -4.79 0.87
N SER A 49 -10.90 -3.69 0.28
CA SER A 49 -11.45 -3.12 -0.96
C SER A 49 -10.46 -2.18 -1.64
N GLY A 50 -10.69 -1.91 -2.91
CA GLY A 50 -9.84 -1.06 -3.75
C GLY A 50 -8.67 -1.83 -4.38
N TRP A 51 -7.78 -1.09 -5.02
CA TRP A 51 -6.69 -1.63 -5.83
C TRP A 51 -5.42 -0.81 -5.66
N VAL A 52 -4.31 -1.37 -6.11
CA VAL A 52 -3.01 -0.70 -6.22
C VAL A 52 -2.48 -0.98 -7.60
N LYS A 53 -2.03 0.05 -8.31
CA LYS A 53 -1.37 -0.08 -9.60
C LYS A 53 0.00 0.56 -9.54
N ILE A 54 0.98 -0.10 -10.15
CA ILE A 54 2.36 0.36 -10.25
C ILE A 54 2.64 0.49 -11.75
N TYR A 55 2.94 1.71 -12.21
CA TYR A 55 3.01 2.04 -13.64
C TYR A 55 1.80 1.52 -14.44
N GLY A 56 0.59 1.66 -13.87
CA GLY A 56 -0.67 1.21 -14.48
C GLY A 56 -0.92 -0.30 -14.45
N LYS A 57 -0.02 -1.11 -13.88
CA LYS A 57 -0.12 -2.58 -13.83
C LYS A 57 -0.28 -3.11 -12.41
N ASP A 58 -0.73 -4.35 -12.26
CA ASP A 58 -0.83 -4.98 -10.94
C ASP A 58 0.56 -5.29 -10.37
N TYR A 59 0.66 -5.35 -9.04
CA TYR A 59 1.92 -5.62 -8.33
C TYR A 59 2.64 -6.88 -8.85
N GLY A 60 1.88 -7.96 -9.13
CA GLY A 60 2.44 -9.21 -9.63
C GLY A 60 3.27 -9.07 -10.91
N GLU A 61 2.89 -8.14 -11.80
CA GLU A 61 3.61 -7.85 -13.04
C GLU A 61 4.87 -7.02 -12.80
N MET A 62 4.85 -6.18 -11.77
CA MET A 62 5.91 -5.21 -11.44
C MET A 62 6.88 -5.68 -10.36
N ARG A 63 6.67 -6.85 -9.75
CA ARG A 63 7.47 -7.34 -8.62
C ARG A 63 9.00 -7.31 -8.83
N LYS A 64 9.47 -7.43 -10.08
CA LYS A 64 10.90 -7.47 -10.44
C LYS A 64 11.61 -6.13 -10.27
N ILE A 65 10.89 -5.02 -10.27
CA ILE A 65 11.44 -3.66 -10.16
C ILE A 65 11.19 -3.02 -8.79
N ILE A 66 10.66 -3.80 -7.84
CA ILE A 66 10.28 -3.31 -6.51
C ILE A 66 11.24 -3.91 -5.48
N GLY A 67 11.90 -3.03 -4.73
CA GLY A 67 12.68 -3.41 -3.55
C GLY A 67 11.89 -3.16 -2.27
N TYR A 68 11.98 -4.06 -1.31
CA TYR A 68 11.46 -3.88 0.05
C TYR A 68 12.53 -4.27 1.07
N VAL A 69 12.80 -3.36 2.00
CA VAL A 69 13.82 -3.47 3.06
C VAL A 69 13.16 -3.29 4.41
#